data_AF-A0A2H6N2Z7-F1
#
_entry.id   AF-A0A2H6N2Z7-F1
#
_cell.length_a   1.000
_cell.length_b   1.000
_cell.length_c   1.000
_cell.angle_alpha   90.00
_cell.angle_beta   90.00
_cell.angle_gamma   90.00
#
_symmetry.space_group_name_H-M   'P 1'
#
loop_
_entity.id
_entity.type
_entity.pdbx_description
1 polymer ?
#
loop_
_entity_poly.entity_id
_entity_poly.type
_entity_poly.pdbx_seq_one_letter_code
_entity_poly.pdbx_strand_id
1 'polypeptide(L)'
;TKNLIKSKKKKDLERKLGYKMPKKLKYLGIWLTGRYSSIKEDNYMKLLLQIKKDLAKGGKLQLSLLGQIAAIKMNILPKLLYYFQTIPIKLDKNFFQELG
;
A
#
# COMPACT_ATOMS: atom_id res chain seq x y z
N THR A 1 -1.17 1.03 -31.70
CA THR A 1 -2.46 0.33 -31.96
C THR A 1 -3.16 -0.19 -30.69
N LYS A 2 -2.47 -0.88 -29.75
CA LYS A 2 -3.11 -1.49 -28.55
C LYS A 2 -3.72 -0.50 -27.53
N ASN A 3 -3.12 0.67 -27.30
CA ASN A 3 -3.61 1.65 -26.31
C ASN A 3 -4.92 2.34 -26.74
N LEU A 4 -5.09 2.58 -28.04
CA LEU A 4 -6.29 3.20 -28.59
C LEU A 4 -7.53 2.28 -28.49
N ILE A 5 -7.30 0.96 -28.57
CA ILE A 5 -8.36 -0.05 -28.44
C ILE A 5 -8.82 -0.15 -26.97
N LYS A 6 -7.89 -0.07 -26.00
CA LYS A 6 -8.20 -0.09 -24.56
C LYS A 6 -9.02 1.13 -24.13
N SER A 7 -8.74 2.31 -24.69
CA SER A 7 -9.49 3.54 -24.38
C SER A 7 -10.90 3.53 -24.97
N LYS A 8 -11.09 2.98 -26.18
CA LYS A 8 -12.44 2.78 -26.76
C LYS A 8 -13.29 1.83 -25.91
N LYS A 9 -12.77 0.62 -25.59
CA LYS A 9 -13.48 -0.33 -24.72
C LYS A 9 -13.88 0.25 -23.36
N LYS A 10 -13.00 1.07 -22.75
CA LYS A 10 -13.30 1.74 -21.48
C LYS A 10 -14.49 2.69 -21.62
N LYS A 11 -14.50 3.54 -22.66
CA LYS A 11 -15.58 4.49 -22.91
C LYS A 11 -16.91 3.78 -23.20
N ASP A 12 -16.88 2.67 -23.94
CA ASP A 12 -18.07 1.87 -24.22
C ASP A 12 -18.65 1.25 -22.95
N LEU A 13 -17.79 0.78 -22.04
CA LEU A 13 -18.20 0.24 -20.75
C LEU A 13 -18.80 1.34 -19.84
N GLU A 14 -18.16 2.51 -19.77
CA GLU A 14 -18.68 3.65 -19.00
C GLU A 14 -20.06 4.11 -19.52
N ARG A 15 -20.26 4.10 -20.85
CA ARG A 15 -21.57 4.40 -21.47
C ARG A 15 -22.63 3.35 -21.12
N LYS A 16 -22.29 2.05 -21.14
CA LYS A 16 -23.23 0.97 -20.80
C LYS A 16 -23.64 0.98 -19.32
N LEU A 17 -22.71 1.31 -18.43
CA LEU A 17 -22.95 1.32 -16.98
C LEU A 17 -23.58 2.63 -16.47
N GLY A 18 -23.60 3.69 -17.30
CA GLY A 18 -24.03 5.03 -16.86
C GLY A 18 -23.12 5.65 -15.78
N TYR A 19 -21.94 5.06 -15.55
CA TYR A 19 -21.03 5.43 -14.47
C TYR A 19 -19.59 5.54 -14.99
N LYS A 20 -18.94 6.62 -14.58
CA LYS A 20 -17.53 6.88 -14.93
C LYS A 20 -16.62 6.16 -13.94
N MET A 21 -15.82 5.22 -14.44
CA MET A 21 -14.93 4.44 -13.59
C MET A 21 -13.83 5.33 -12.99
N PRO A 22 -13.66 5.34 -11.65
CA PRO A 22 -12.65 6.16 -11.00
C PRO A 22 -11.24 5.69 -11.38
N LYS A 23 -10.28 6.60 -11.32
CA LYS A 23 -8.86 6.29 -11.63
C LYS A 23 -8.18 5.47 -10.53
N LYS A 24 -8.67 5.57 -9.29
CA LYS A 24 -8.20 4.85 -8.09
C LYS A 24 -9.41 4.40 -7.28
N LEU A 25 -9.33 3.23 -6.65
CA LEU A 25 -10.35 2.68 -5.75
C LEU A 25 -9.68 2.24 -4.46
N LYS A 26 -10.32 2.44 -3.31
CA LYS A 26 -9.84 1.90 -2.04
C LYS A 26 -10.63 0.65 -1.68
N TYR A 27 -9.94 -0.45 -1.40
CA TYR A 27 -10.54 -1.71 -0.96
C TYR A 27 -9.73 -2.30 0.19
N LEU A 28 -10.39 -2.61 1.31
CA LEU A 28 -9.75 -3.13 2.54
C LEU A 28 -8.52 -2.32 2.99
N GLY A 29 -8.56 -0.99 2.84
CA GLY A 29 -7.42 -0.13 3.21
C GLY A 29 -6.37 0.07 2.11
N ILE A 30 -6.42 -0.69 1.02
CA ILE A 30 -5.45 -0.67 -0.08
C ILE A 30 -6.00 0.16 -1.25
N TRP A 31 -5.16 1.04 -1.79
CA TRP A 31 -5.43 1.78 -3.02
C TRP A 31 -5.10 0.93 -4.24
N LEU A 32 -6.15 0.52 -4.95
CA LEU A 32 -6.08 -0.16 -6.23
C LEU A 32 -6.02 0.87 -7.35
N THR A 33 -5.00 0.75 -8.20
CA THR A 33 -4.83 1.62 -9.36
C THR A 33 -4.38 0.81 -10.57
N GLY A 34 -4.69 1.27 -11.78
CA GLY A 34 -4.29 0.57 -13.00
C GLY A 34 -2.80 0.69 -13.36
N ARG A 35 -2.00 1.45 -12.59
CA ARG A 35 -0.57 1.68 -12.85
C ARG A 35 0.27 1.13 -11.69
N TYR A 36 1.22 0.27 -12.03
CA TYR A 36 2.09 -0.38 -11.04
C TYR A 36 2.86 0.61 -10.16
N SER A 37 3.45 1.66 -10.74
CA SER A 37 4.18 2.70 -9.99
C SER A 37 3.31 3.36 -8.92
N SER A 38 2.07 3.67 -9.26
CA SER A 38 1.11 4.28 -8.34
C SER A 38 0.70 3.33 -7.21
N ILE A 39 0.67 2.00 -7.42
CA ILE A 39 0.35 1.04 -6.33
C ILE A 39 1.42 1.08 -5.24
N LYS A 40 2.72 1.12 -5.60
CA LYS A 40 3.82 1.20 -4.62
C LYS A 40 3.74 2.50 -3.81
N GLU A 41 3.63 3.63 -4.49
CA GLU A 41 3.56 4.96 -3.88
C GLU A 41 2.32 5.14 -3.01
N ASP A 42 1.14 4.75 -3.50
CA ASP A 42 -0.13 4.97 -2.80
C ASP A 42 -0.30 4.09 -1.56
N ASN A 43 0.45 2.99 -1.45
CA ASN A 43 0.31 1.97 -0.41
C ASN A 43 1.60 1.83 0.42
N TYR A 44 2.66 1.27 -0.17
CA TYR A 44 3.88 0.91 0.55
C TYR A 44 4.64 2.12 1.11
N MET A 45 4.78 3.20 0.32
CA MET A 45 5.46 4.41 0.82
C MET A 45 4.69 5.05 1.98
N LYS A 46 3.35 5.05 1.91
CA LYS A 46 2.50 5.55 3.01
C LYS A 46 2.59 4.65 4.24
N LEU A 47 2.67 3.32 4.04
CA LEU A 47 2.87 2.36 5.11
C LEU A 47 4.20 2.60 5.84
N LEU A 48 5.29 2.79 5.10
CA LEU A 48 6.61 3.12 5.68
C LEU A 48 6.56 4.40 6.51
N LEU A 49 5.94 5.47 5.97
CA LEU A 49 5.80 6.73 6.70
C LEU A 49 5.00 6.55 8.01
N GLN A 50 3.94 5.72 7.96
CA GLN A 50 3.16 5.42 9.15
C GLN A 50 3.97 4.62 10.18
N ILE A 51 4.70 3.58 9.75
CA ILE A 51 5.58 2.80 10.63
C ILE A 51 6.62 3.71 11.29
N LYS A 52 7.26 4.61 10.55
CA LYS A 52 8.21 5.60 11.10
C LYS A 52 7.57 6.48 12.18
N LYS A 53 6.34 6.94 11.95
CA LYS A 53 5.57 7.73 12.95
C LYS A 53 5.19 6.90 14.18
N ASP A 54 4.77 5.66 13.98
CA ASP A 54 4.35 4.76 15.06
C ASP A 54 5.54 4.36 15.93
N LEU A 55 6.72 4.13 15.32
CA LEU A 55 7.98 3.90 16.04
C LEU A 55 8.44 5.14 16.82
N ALA A 56 8.37 6.34 16.22
CA ALA A 56 8.70 7.58 16.91
C ALA A 56 7.80 7.83 18.14
N LYS A 57 6.51 7.46 18.05
CA LYS A 57 5.59 7.48 19.19
C LYS A 57 5.88 6.36 20.20
N GLY A 58 6.18 5.16 19.71
CA GLY A 58 6.49 3.98 20.53
C GLY A 58 7.72 4.16 21.41
N GLY A 59 8.73 4.91 20.94
CA GLY A 59 9.89 5.28 21.74
C GLY A 59 9.58 6.17 22.95
N LYS A 60 8.39 6.79 23.00
CA LYS A 60 7.92 7.57 24.16
C LYS A 60 7.28 6.70 25.26
N LEU A 61 6.98 5.44 24.96
CA LEU A 61 6.35 4.54 25.92
C LEU A 61 7.42 3.95 26.86
N GLN A 62 7.16 4.00 28.17
CA GLN A 62 8.06 3.44 29.19
C GLN A 62 7.94 1.91 29.22
N LEU A 63 8.42 1.25 28.16
CA LEU A 63 8.54 -0.21 28.09
C LEU A 63 10.00 -0.62 28.19
N SER A 64 10.25 -1.81 28.75
CA SER A 64 11.54 -2.46 28.61
C SER A 64 11.86 -2.71 27.14
N LEU A 65 13.15 -2.89 26.80
CA LEU A 65 13.57 -3.17 25.43
C LEU A 65 12.85 -4.39 24.83
N LEU A 66 12.67 -5.45 25.62
CA LEU A 66 11.90 -6.64 25.22
C LEU A 66 10.42 -6.31 24.99
N GLY A 67 9.83 -5.47 25.85
CA GLY A 67 8.46 -4.98 25.68
C GLY A 67 8.29 -4.15 24.40
N GLN A 68 9.27 -3.32 24.06
CA GLN A 68 9.27 -2.55 22.81
C GLN A 68 9.35 -3.48 21.57
N ILE A 69 10.24 -4.48 21.58
CA ILE A 69 10.35 -5.46 20.49
C ILE A 69 9.03 -6.24 20.32
N ALA A 70 8.43 -6.69 21.43
CA ALA A 70 7.15 -7.39 21.40
C ALA A 70 6.04 -6.49 20.84
N ALA A 71 5.96 -5.23 21.28
CA ALA A 71 4.99 -4.27 20.78
C ALA A 71 5.15 -3.99 19.27
N ILE A 72 6.40 -3.84 18.78
CA ILE A 72 6.69 -3.69 17.35
C ILE A 72 6.25 -4.94 16.58
N LYS A 73 6.62 -6.13 17.06
CA LYS A 73 6.21 -7.39 16.44
C LYS A 73 4.69 -7.56 16.41
N MET A 74 3.97 -7.15 17.44
CA MET A 74 2.52 -7.31 17.49
C MET A 74 1.76 -6.27 16.64
N ASN A 75 2.30 -5.06 16.47
CA ASN A 75 1.59 -3.99 15.76
C ASN A 75 2.05 -3.82 14.29
N ILE A 76 3.35 -3.86 14.04
CA ILE A 76 3.93 -3.52 12.73
C ILE A 76 4.02 -4.76 11.82
N LEU A 77 4.46 -5.90 12.36
CA LEU A 77 4.61 -7.13 11.58
C LEU A 77 3.31 -7.61 10.91
N PRO A 78 2.16 -7.74 11.62
CA PRO A 78 0.93 -8.20 10.95
C PRO A 78 0.47 -7.26 9.84
N LYS A 79 0.71 -5.96 9.99
CA LYS A 79 0.38 -4.97 8.96
C LYS A 79 1.26 -5.11 7.72
N LEU A 80 2.57 -5.31 7.89
CA LEU A 80 3.48 -5.58 6.78
C LEU A 80 3.10 -6.87 6.05
N LEU A 81 2.84 -7.95 6.80
CA LEU A 81 2.44 -9.24 6.24
C LEU A 81 1.14 -9.14 5.44
N TYR A 82 0.14 -8.42 5.96
CA TYR A 82 -1.10 -8.17 5.24
C TYR A 82 -0.84 -7.53 3.86
N TYR A 83 -0.02 -6.48 3.79
CA TYR A 83 0.29 -5.82 2.52
C TYR A 83 1.10 -6.73 1.59
N PHE A 84 2.07 -7.50 2.10
CA PHE A 84 2.86 -8.43 1.30
C PHE A 84 2.03 -9.57 0.71
N GLN A 85 1.00 -10.05 1.42
CA GLN A 85 0.12 -11.12 0.96
C GLN A 85 -0.97 -10.62 0.00
N THR A 86 -1.46 -9.39 0.19
CA THR A 86 -2.61 -8.86 -0.57
C THR A 86 -2.22 -8.11 -1.82
N ILE A 87 -1.02 -7.53 -1.88
CA ILE A 87 -0.56 -6.75 -3.03
C ILE A 87 0.54 -7.55 -3.74
N PRO A 88 0.24 -8.21 -4.87
CA PRO A 88 1.20 -9.06 -5.58
C PRO A 88 2.18 -8.20 -6.41
N ILE A 89 3.04 -7.44 -5.73
CA ILE A 89 4.07 -6.62 -6.37
C ILE A 89 5.46 -7.03 -5.90
N LYS A 90 6.44 -6.90 -6.79
CA LYS A 90 7.85 -7.09 -6.44
C LYS A 90 8.37 -5.80 -5.80
N LEU A 91 8.80 -5.92 -4.55
CA LEU A 91 9.52 -4.86 -3.85
C LEU A 91 11.02 -4.96 -4.19
N ASP A 92 11.63 -3.83 -4.42
CA ASP A 92 13.06 -3.69 -4.67
C ASP A 92 13.85 -3.61 -3.36
N LYS A 93 15.17 -3.83 -3.44
CA LYS A 93 16.06 -3.82 -2.27
C LYS A 93 16.01 -2.49 -1.51
N ASN A 94 15.82 -1.37 -2.22
CA ASN A 94 15.76 -0.03 -1.62
C ASN A 94 14.59 0.09 -0.63
N PHE A 95 13.45 -0.55 -0.89
CA PHE A 95 12.33 -0.56 0.05
C PHE A 95 12.73 -1.18 1.41
N PHE A 96 13.47 -2.29 1.38
CA PHE A 96 13.91 -2.97 2.60
C PHE A 96 15.03 -2.20 3.32
N GLN A 97 15.88 -1.49 2.58
CA GLN A 97 16.86 -0.56 3.15
C GLN A 97 16.18 0.64 3.83
N GLU A 98 15.06 1.14 3.31
CA GLU A 98 14.31 2.22 3.96
C GLU A 98 13.49 1.78 5.18
N LEU A 99 13.23 0.46 5.29
CA LEU A 99 12.47 -0.16 6.37
C LEU A 99 13.34 -0.46 7.60
N GLY A 100 14.59 -0.89 7.38
CA GLY A 100 15.58 -1.16 8.43
C GLY A 100 16.32 0.08 8.88
#